data_AF-F8FN74-F1
#
_entry.id   AF-F8FN74-F1
#
_cell.length_a   1.000
_cell.length_b   1.000
_cell.length_c   1.000
_cell.angle_alpha   90.00
_cell.angle_beta   90.00
_cell.angle_gamma   90.00
#
_symmetry.space_group_name_H-M   'P 1'
#
loop_
_entity.id
_entity.type
_entity.pdbx_description
1 polymer ?
#
loop_
_entity_poly.entity_id
_entity_poly.type
_entity_poly.pdbx_seq_one_letter_code
_entity_poly.pdbx_strand_id
1 'polypeptide(L)'
;MSLLTEGLVKENMDVTLYATGDSVTSAKLRGVCARPYEEDREIDPKVWECLHISALMEQAEEYDIIHNHYDFLPLSYSGLIDTPMVTTIHGFSSPKILPVYRKYNQKTHYVSISDADRHPDLRYIRDGLSWDRSGELRVPARSRRVSGVLRVHSSGQRHTRGDRGGQAGRHEAAHRRDYPGPGLL
;
A
#
# COMPACT_ATOMS: atom_id res chain seq x y z
N MET A 1 -8.14 2.29 9.58
CA MET A 1 -8.21 2.78 8.19
C MET A 1 -9.62 3.08 7.67
N SER A 2 -10.69 2.50 8.23
CA SER A 2 -12.08 2.92 7.91
C SER A 2 -12.26 4.46 8.03
N LEU A 3 -11.67 5.10 9.04
CA LEU A 3 -11.80 6.56 9.22
C LEU A 3 -11.32 7.41 8.04
N LEU A 4 -10.28 7.02 7.31
CA LEU A 4 -9.79 7.80 6.17
C LEU A 4 -10.73 7.65 4.98
N THR A 5 -11.05 6.40 4.59
CA THR A 5 -11.98 6.11 3.50
C THR A 5 -13.32 6.80 3.74
N GLU A 6 -13.90 6.63 4.93
CA GLU A 6 -15.18 7.26 5.28
C GLU A 6 -15.06 8.79 5.39
N GLY A 7 -13.92 9.31 5.84
CA GLY A 7 -13.64 10.75 5.86
C GLY A 7 -13.64 11.35 4.45
N LEU A 8 -12.94 10.72 3.50
CA LEU A 8 -12.90 11.17 2.11
C LEU A 8 -14.27 11.09 1.43
N VAL A 9 -15.06 10.05 1.70
CA VAL A 9 -16.44 9.96 1.22
C VAL A 9 -17.31 11.09 1.80
N LYS A 10 -17.17 11.40 3.10
CA LYS A 10 -17.87 12.53 3.74
C LYS A 10 -17.52 13.88 3.12
N GLU A 11 -16.28 14.04 2.64
CA GLU A 11 -15.83 15.20 1.89
C GLU A 11 -16.25 15.18 0.40
N ASN A 12 -17.23 14.34 0.04
CA ASN A 12 -17.79 14.18 -1.32
C ASN A 12 -16.77 13.76 -2.39
N MET A 13 -15.72 13.03 -2.01
CA MET A 13 -14.80 12.42 -2.97
C MET A 13 -15.35 11.10 -3.52
N ASP A 14 -15.01 10.77 -4.76
CA ASP A 14 -15.36 9.48 -5.37
C ASP A 14 -14.32 8.43 -4.96
N VAL A 15 -14.61 7.68 -3.89
CA VAL A 15 -13.63 6.75 -3.31
C VAL A 15 -13.90 5.33 -3.75
N THR A 16 -12.87 4.65 -4.23
CA THR A 16 -12.85 3.20 -4.42
C THR A 16 -11.89 2.55 -3.43
N LEU A 17 -12.41 1.68 -2.58
CA LEU A 17 -11.65 0.86 -1.64
C LEU A 17 -11.35 -0.51 -2.28
N TYR A 18 -10.07 -0.84 -2.42
CA TYR A 18 -9.57 -2.17 -2.74
C TYR A 18 -9.26 -2.90 -1.44
N ALA A 19 -10.13 -3.84 -1.08
CA ALA A 19 -10.07 -4.57 0.18
C ALA A 19 -10.67 -5.98 0.04
N THR A 20 -10.85 -6.66 1.17
CA THR A 20 -11.58 -7.93 1.24
C THR A 20 -13.06 -7.70 0.95
N GLY A 21 -13.74 -8.69 0.36
CA GLY A 21 -15.14 -8.59 -0.03
C GLY A 21 -16.12 -8.44 1.13
N ASP A 22 -15.70 -8.78 2.36
CA ASP A 22 -16.44 -8.58 3.61
C ASP A 22 -16.18 -7.21 4.27
N SER A 23 -15.43 -6.32 3.61
CA SER A 23 -15.20 -4.96 4.11
C SER A 23 -16.48 -4.13 4.12
N VAL A 24 -16.79 -3.53 5.26
CA VAL A 24 -17.91 -2.58 5.41
C VAL A 24 -17.40 -1.15 5.19
N THR A 25 -17.92 -0.48 4.17
CA THR A 25 -17.56 0.91 3.81
C THR A 25 -18.70 1.61 3.06
N SER A 26 -18.75 2.94 3.11
CA SER A 26 -19.62 3.75 2.24
C SER A 26 -19.01 4.08 0.87
N ALA A 27 -17.72 3.79 0.68
CA ALA A 27 -17.04 3.91 -0.61
C ALA A 27 -17.46 2.80 -1.59
N LYS A 28 -17.10 2.94 -2.87
CA LYS A 28 -17.18 1.83 -3.83
C LYS A 28 -16.20 0.74 -3.40
N LEU A 29 -16.65 -0.50 -3.23
CA LEU A 29 -15.79 -1.62 -2.85
C LEU A 29 -15.38 -2.43 -4.08
N ARG A 30 -14.08 -2.60 -4.28
CA ARG A 30 -13.48 -3.62 -5.15
C ARG A 30 -12.94 -4.74 -4.25
N GLY A 31 -13.77 -5.77 -4.04
CA GLY A 31 -13.42 -6.94 -3.24
C GLY A 31 -12.47 -7.87 -4.00
N VAL A 32 -11.16 -7.76 -3.76
CA VAL A 32 -10.15 -8.55 -4.52
C VAL A 32 -10.06 -9.98 -3.99
N CYS A 33 -10.17 -10.15 -2.67
CA CYS A 33 -10.21 -11.46 -2.01
C CYS A 33 -11.47 -11.59 -1.16
N ALA A 34 -11.94 -12.81 -0.94
CA ALA A 34 -13.17 -13.04 -0.17
C ALA A 34 -12.99 -12.68 1.32
N ARG A 35 -11.81 -12.97 1.89
CA ARG A 35 -11.48 -12.82 3.31
C ARG A 35 -10.01 -12.41 3.50
N PRO A 36 -9.63 -11.85 4.66
CA PRO A 36 -8.24 -11.54 5.00
C PRO A 36 -7.36 -12.80 4.95
N TYR A 37 -6.16 -12.71 4.36
CA TYR A 37 -5.25 -13.86 4.25
C TYR A 37 -4.78 -14.40 5.62
N GLU A 38 -4.76 -13.56 6.66
CA GLU A 38 -4.30 -13.96 8.00
C GLU A 38 -5.24 -14.97 8.68
N GLU A 39 -6.46 -15.11 8.16
CA GLU A 39 -7.52 -15.93 8.73
C GLU A 39 -7.66 -17.30 8.04
N ASP A 40 -6.88 -17.57 6.98
CA ASP A 40 -6.88 -18.82 6.24
C ASP A 40 -5.45 -19.29 5.92
N ARG A 41 -5.04 -20.42 6.51
CA ARG A 41 -3.67 -20.96 6.37
C ARG A 41 -3.39 -21.61 5.02
N GLU A 42 -4.42 -21.88 4.21
CA GLU A 42 -4.28 -22.39 2.86
C GLU A 42 -3.97 -21.27 1.85
N ILE A 43 -4.10 -20.00 2.28
CA ILE A 43 -3.79 -18.84 1.46
C ILE A 43 -2.28 -18.60 1.46
N ASP A 44 -1.67 -18.57 0.26
CA ASP A 44 -0.32 -18.04 0.07
C ASP A 44 -0.38 -16.50 0.07
N PRO A 45 0.18 -15.81 1.09
CA PRO A 45 0.09 -14.36 1.19
C PRO A 45 0.73 -13.65 0.01
N LYS A 46 1.81 -14.20 -0.56
CA LYS A 46 2.54 -13.59 -1.66
C LYS A 46 1.70 -13.59 -2.94
N VAL A 47 0.98 -14.68 -3.20
CA VAL A 47 0.07 -14.77 -4.36
C VAL A 47 -1.01 -13.70 -4.25
N TRP A 48 -1.65 -13.59 -3.09
CA TRP A 48 -2.74 -12.63 -2.90
C TRP A 48 -2.28 -11.19 -2.76
N GLU A 49 -1.10 -10.93 -2.21
CA GLU A 49 -0.43 -9.63 -2.29
C GLU A 49 -0.29 -9.18 -3.74
N CYS A 50 0.24 -10.06 -4.61
CA CYS A 50 0.40 -9.74 -6.02
C CYS A 50 -0.94 -9.45 -6.71
N LEU A 51 -1.96 -10.29 -6.49
CA LEU A 51 -3.29 -10.11 -7.09
C LEU A 51 -4.00 -8.85 -6.59
N HIS A 52 -3.83 -8.52 -5.30
CA HIS A 52 -4.43 -7.33 -4.69
C HIS A 52 -3.82 -6.04 -5.26
N ILE A 53 -2.49 -6.03 -5.41
CA ILE A 53 -1.78 -4.90 -5.99
C ILE A 53 -2.11 -4.79 -7.48
N SER A 54 -2.11 -5.89 -8.24
CA SER A 54 -2.39 -5.85 -9.68
C SER A 54 -3.79 -5.32 -9.97
N ALA A 55 -4.80 -5.73 -9.20
CA ALA A 55 -6.18 -5.27 -9.38
C ALA A 55 -6.34 -3.74 -9.33
N LEU A 56 -5.56 -3.06 -8.47
CA LEU A 56 -5.53 -1.59 -8.43
C LEU A 56 -4.66 -1.03 -9.57
N MET A 57 -3.47 -1.58 -9.79
CA MET A 57 -2.52 -1.02 -10.76
C MET A 57 -3.02 -1.12 -12.20
N GLU A 58 -3.74 -2.19 -12.56
CA GLU A 58 -4.33 -2.38 -13.90
C GLU A 58 -5.41 -1.34 -14.24
N GLN A 59 -5.99 -0.69 -13.22
CA GLN A 59 -7.01 0.34 -13.37
C GLN A 59 -6.51 1.70 -12.87
N ALA A 60 -5.18 1.87 -12.74
CA ALA A 60 -4.60 3.07 -12.12
C ALA A 60 -5.04 4.37 -12.81
N GLU A 61 -5.21 4.34 -14.13
CA GLU A 61 -5.64 5.50 -14.94
C GLU A 61 -7.09 5.95 -14.68
N GLU A 62 -7.92 5.13 -14.03
CA GLU A 62 -9.27 5.53 -13.59
C GLU A 62 -9.23 6.51 -12.40
N TYR A 63 -8.07 6.65 -11.75
CA TYR A 63 -7.91 7.40 -10.51
C TYR A 63 -7.10 8.67 -10.70
N ASP A 64 -7.52 9.75 -10.04
CA ASP A 64 -6.73 10.98 -9.96
C ASP A 64 -5.54 10.80 -9.00
N ILE A 65 -5.71 9.94 -7.99
CA ILE A 65 -4.70 9.66 -6.96
C ILE A 65 -4.88 8.25 -6.38
N ILE A 66 -3.77 7.60 -6.07
CA ILE A 66 -3.73 6.34 -5.33
C ILE A 66 -3.24 6.61 -3.90
N HIS A 67 -4.00 6.15 -2.92
CA HIS A 67 -3.58 6.15 -1.51
C HIS A 67 -3.25 4.73 -1.06
N ASN A 68 -1.96 4.44 -1.01
CA ASN A 68 -1.42 3.16 -0.60
C ASN A 68 -1.30 3.05 0.94
N HIS A 69 -1.92 2.01 1.51
CA HIS A 69 -1.72 1.56 2.90
C HIS A 69 -1.18 0.13 2.98
N TYR A 70 -0.64 -0.37 1.87
CA TYR A 70 -0.17 -1.73 1.68
C TYR A 70 1.37 -1.80 1.69
N ASP A 71 1.95 -1.08 2.65
CA ASP A 71 3.39 -1.01 2.88
C ASP A 71 4.17 -0.67 1.58
N PHE A 72 5.38 -1.21 1.42
CA PHE A 72 6.31 -0.84 0.36
C PHE A 72 6.03 -1.47 -1.01
N LEU A 73 5.30 -2.59 -1.09
CA LEU A 73 5.19 -3.37 -2.32
C LEU A 73 4.58 -2.58 -3.49
N PRO A 74 3.46 -1.84 -3.33
CA PRO A 74 2.89 -1.02 -4.40
C PRO A 74 3.82 0.06 -4.94
N LEU A 75 4.78 0.53 -4.14
CA LEU A 75 5.76 1.51 -4.60
C LEU A 75 6.57 0.96 -5.79
N SER A 76 6.79 -0.35 -5.85
CA SER A 76 7.52 -0.98 -6.95
C SER A 76 6.85 -0.80 -8.32
N TYR A 77 5.53 -0.64 -8.33
CA TYR A 77 4.69 -0.43 -9.51
C TYR A 77 4.49 1.04 -9.84
N SER A 78 4.76 1.96 -8.91
CA SER A 78 4.62 3.40 -9.14
C SER A 78 5.39 3.87 -10.37
N GLY A 79 6.51 3.20 -10.69
CA GLY A 79 7.31 3.40 -11.90
C GLY A 79 6.57 3.17 -13.22
N LEU A 80 5.52 2.37 -13.23
CA LEU A 80 4.83 1.84 -14.40
C LEU A 80 3.49 2.52 -14.70
N ILE A 81 3.05 3.42 -13.82
CA ILE A 81 1.81 4.18 -13.96
C ILE A 81 2.10 5.69 -13.92
N ASP A 82 1.19 6.47 -14.50
CA ASP A 82 1.22 7.94 -14.45
C ASP A 82 0.46 8.51 -13.25
N THR A 83 -0.47 7.73 -12.69
CA THR A 83 -1.29 8.13 -11.55
C THR A 83 -0.44 8.38 -10.30
N PRO A 84 -0.53 9.57 -9.67
CA PRO A 84 0.28 9.88 -8.50
C PRO A 84 -0.11 9.02 -7.30
N MET A 85 0.89 8.66 -6.49
CA MET A 85 0.71 7.80 -5.32
C MET A 85 1.17 8.47 -4.03
N VAL A 86 0.31 8.43 -3.01
CA VAL A 86 0.63 8.76 -1.62
C VAL A 86 0.63 7.47 -0.81
N THR A 87 1.65 7.25 0.00
CA THR A 87 1.77 6.09 0.88
C THR A 87 1.79 6.52 2.34
N THR A 88 0.89 5.96 3.15
CA THR A 88 0.95 6.12 4.60
C THR A 88 1.84 5.05 5.22
N ILE A 89 2.91 5.48 5.88
CA ILE A 89 3.84 4.63 6.62
C ILE A 89 3.30 4.44 8.05
N HIS A 90 3.02 3.18 8.40
CA HIS A 90 2.56 2.76 9.74
C HIS A 90 3.71 2.28 10.64
N GLY A 91 4.95 2.49 10.21
CA GLY A 91 6.17 1.93 10.79
C GLY A 91 6.88 1.00 9.80
N PHE A 92 8.12 0.63 10.12
CA PHE A 92 8.90 -0.30 9.31
C PHE A 92 9.01 -1.64 10.03
N SER A 93 8.52 -2.71 9.39
CA SER A 93 8.66 -4.09 9.91
C SER A 93 10.13 -4.51 10.04
N SER A 94 10.99 -3.96 9.19
CA SER A 94 12.44 -4.14 9.22
C SER A 94 13.15 -3.03 8.46
N PRO A 95 14.38 -2.62 8.83
CA PRO A 95 15.21 -1.75 8.00
C PRO A 95 15.45 -2.30 6.58
N LYS A 96 15.26 -3.61 6.37
CA LYS A 96 15.41 -4.29 5.08
C LYS A 96 14.41 -3.81 4.01
N ILE A 97 13.30 -3.17 4.39
CA ILE A 97 12.30 -2.67 3.44
C ILE A 97 12.59 -1.24 2.96
N LEU A 98 13.45 -0.50 3.68
CA LEU A 98 13.83 0.89 3.34
C LEU A 98 14.39 1.09 1.92
N PRO A 99 15.14 0.15 1.32
CA PRO A 99 15.61 0.32 -0.06
C PRO A 99 14.49 0.60 -1.07
N VAL A 100 13.29 0.04 -0.89
CA VAL A 100 12.15 0.30 -1.77
C VAL A 100 11.66 1.73 -1.59
N TYR A 101 11.42 2.17 -0.35
CA TYR A 101 11.05 3.55 -0.05
C TYR A 101 12.08 4.56 -0.59
N ARG A 102 13.37 4.31 -0.38
CA ARG A 102 14.45 5.17 -0.89
C ARG A 102 14.46 5.24 -2.42
N LYS A 103 14.23 4.13 -3.11
CA LYS A 103 14.18 4.07 -4.58
C LYS A 103 13.06 4.94 -5.15
N TYR A 104 11.89 4.98 -4.49
CA TYR A 104 10.70 5.67 -4.99
C TYR A 104 10.42 7.04 -4.35
N ASN A 105 11.32 7.54 -3.49
CA ASN A 105 11.30 8.88 -2.88
C ASN A 105 11.03 10.05 -3.85
N GLN A 106 11.42 9.91 -5.11
CA GLN A 106 11.27 10.95 -6.13
C GLN A 106 10.00 10.80 -6.98
N LYS A 107 9.34 9.64 -6.93
CA LYS A 107 8.14 9.33 -7.73
C LYS A 107 6.87 9.31 -6.91
N THR A 108 6.96 9.04 -5.61
CA THR A 108 5.81 8.93 -4.72
C THR A 108 5.94 9.88 -3.53
N HIS A 109 4.83 10.08 -2.83
CA HIS A 109 4.78 10.87 -1.61
C HIS A 109 4.56 10.00 -0.37
N TYR A 110 5.16 10.39 0.75
CA TYR A 110 5.00 9.70 2.03
C TYR A 110 4.30 10.58 3.06
N VAL A 111 3.39 9.98 3.82
CA VAL A 111 2.86 10.52 5.09
C VAL A 111 3.08 9.46 6.16
N SER A 112 3.15 9.85 7.43
CA SER A 112 3.28 8.91 8.53
C SER A 112 2.18 9.13 9.54
N ILE A 113 1.76 8.06 10.22
CA ILE A 113 0.81 8.15 11.33
C ILE A 113 1.44 8.78 12.59
N SER A 114 2.77 8.85 12.65
CA SER A 114 3.52 9.27 13.84
C SER A 114 4.91 9.75 13.45
N ASP A 115 5.39 10.82 14.09
CA ASP A 115 6.77 11.29 13.88
C ASP A 115 7.82 10.23 14.26
N ALA A 116 7.49 9.32 15.18
CA ALA A 116 8.37 8.22 15.56
C ALA A 116 8.53 7.15 14.47
N ASP A 117 7.61 7.10 13.50
CA ASP A 117 7.65 6.17 12.37
C ASP A 117 8.30 6.79 11.13
N ARG A 118 8.86 8.01 11.25
CA ARG A 118 9.59 8.67 10.17
C ARG A 118 11.04 8.18 10.09
N HIS A 119 11.55 7.98 8.89
CA HIS A 119 12.97 7.71 8.62
C HIS A 119 13.61 8.96 7.98
N PRO A 120 14.79 9.42 8.45
CA PRO A 120 15.42 10.67 7.99
C PRO A 120 15.71 10.69 6.47
N ASP A 121 15.96 9.53 5.88
CA ASP A 121 16.22 9.41 4.44
C ASP A 121 14.98 9.55 3.55
N LEU A 122 13.77 9.63 4.12
CA LEU A 122 12.53 9.68 3.35
C LEU A 122 11.94 11.09 3.31
N ARG A 123 11.39 11.45 2.15
CA ARG A 123 10.74 12.75 1.94
C ARG A 123 9.26 12.64 2.26
N TYR A 124 8.90 13.07 3.45
CA TYR A 124 7.50 13.18 3.86
C TYR A 124 6.89 14.47 3.33
N ILE A 125 5.66 14.40 2.83
CA ILE A 125 4.83 15.61 2.76
C ILE A 125 4.73 16.10 4.21
N ARG A 126 5.17 17.32 4.49
CA ARG A 126 5.05 17.90 5.84
C ARG A 126 3.60 17.74 6.32
N ASP A 127 3.44 17.51 7.62
CA ASP A 127 2.14 17.69 8.28
C ASP A 127 1.81 19.19 8.12
N GLY A 128 1.07 19.49 7.06
CA GLY A 128 1.07 20.82 6.44
C GLY A 128 1.36 20.75 4.95
N LEU A 129 0.48 20.10 4.19
CA LEU A 129 0.13 20.62 2.87
C LEU A 129 -0.17 22.11 3.08
N SER A 130 0.61 22.99 2.45
CA SER A 130 0.21 24.40 2.35
C SER A 130 -0.95 24.46 1.39
N TRP A 131 -2.14 24.23 1.93
CA TRP A 131 -3.36 24.81 1.43
C TRP A 131 -3.12 26.30 1.17
N ASP A 132 -3.70 26.89 0.13
CA ASP A 132 -3.63 28.35 -0.02
C ASP A 132 -4.28 29.04 1.21
N ARG A 133 -4.23 30.37 1.32
CA ARG A 133 -4.71 31.07 2.53
C ARG A 133 -6.20 30.79 2.88
N SER A 134 -6.92 30.09 2.02
CA SER A 134 -8.29 29.58 2.18
C SER A 134 -8.40 28.13 2.66
N GLY A 135 -7.32 27.35 2.71
CA GLY A 135 -7.44 25.96 3.14
C GLY A 135 -7.86 24.98 2.02
N GLU A 136 -7.66 25.27 0.72
CA GLU A 136 -8.02 24.37 -0.39
C GLU A 136 -6.84 23.79 -1.21
N LEU A 137 -6.91 22.48 -1.49
CA LEU A 137 -5.97 21.77 -2.34
C LEU A 137 -6.35 22.12 -3.77
N ARG A 138 -5.51 22.89 -4.48
CA ARG A 138 -5.73 23.23 -5.89
C ARG A 138 -5.77 21.96 -6.75
N VAL A 139 -6.96 21.44 -6.95
CA VAL A 139 -7.29 20.50 -8.02
C VAL A 139 -8.02 21.30 -9.09
N PRO A 140 -7.65 21.16 -10.38
CA PRO A 140 -8.34 21.82 -11.47
C PRO A 140 -9.84 21.56 -11.35
N ALA A 141 -10.65 22.62 -11.51
CA ALA A 141 -12.07 22.69 -11.15
C ALA A 141 -13.03 21.80 -11.99
N ARG A 142 -12.60 20.61 -12.42
CA ARG A 142 -13.42 19.67 -13.18
C ARG A 142 -13.31 18.19 -12.77
N SER A 143 -12.42 17.75 -11.88
CA SER A 143 -12.44 16.36 -11.39
C SER A 143 -12.94 16.27 -9.94
N ARG A 144 -14.03 15.53 -9.75
CA ARG A 144 -14.43 15.03 -8.43
C ARG A 144 -13.43 13.91 -8.11
N ARG A 145 -12.48 14.20 -7.22
CA ARG A 145 -11.24 13.43 -6.99
C ARG A 145 -11.54 11.94 -6.81
N VAL A 146 -11.12 11.12 -7.77
CA VAL A 146 -11.26 9.66 -7.67
C VAL A 146 -10.05 9.10 -6.91
N SER A 147 -10.27 8.43 -5.78
CA SER A 147 -9.20 7.88 -4.92
C SER A 147 -9.27 6.37 -4.82
N GLY A 148 -8.18 5.69 -5.18
CA GLY A 148 -7.98 4.26 -4.96
C GLY A 148 -7.27 4.00 -3.63
N VAL A 149 -7.96 3.37 -2.65
CA VAL A 149 -7.39 3.05 -1.33
C VAL A 149 -7.10 1.56 -1.23
N LEU A 150 -5.87 1.17 -0.90
CA LEU A 150 -5.44 -0.24 -0.87
C LEU A 150 -5.25 -0.78 0.56
N ARG A 151 -5.93 -1.87 0.94
CA ARG A 151 -5.80 -2.56 2.24
C ARG A 151 -6.03 -4.07 2.12
N VAL A 152 -5.38 -4.91 2.95
CA VAL A 152 -5.72 -6.35 3.05
C VAL A 152 -5.99 -6.89 4.46
N HIS A 153 -5.89 -6.07 5.51
CA HIS A 153 -6.15 -6.55 6.88
C HIS A 153 -7.63 -6.40 7.28
N SER A 154 -8.18 -7.38 8.01
CA SER A 154 -9.52 -7.30 8.61
C SER A 154 -9.66 -6.06 9.51
N SER A 155 -10.87 -5.55 9.69
CA SER A 155 -11.17 -4.28 10.36
C SER A 155 -10.68 -4.16 11.83
N GLY A 156 -10.03 -5.16 12.42
CA GLY A 156 -9.94 -5.34 13.87
C GLY A 156 -8.58 -5.32 14.59
N GLN A 157 -7.40 -5.24 13.98
CA GLN A 157 -6.14 -5.38 14.75
C GLN A 157 -5.25 -4.12 14.80
N ARG A 158 -5.15 -3.53 16.01
CA ARG A 158 -4.01 -2.69 16.41
C ARG A 158 -2.79 -3.60 16.58
N HIS A 159 -1.71 -3.31 15.87
CA HIS A 159 -0.41 -3.88 16.23
C HIS A 159 0.01 -3.34 17.59
N THR A 160 -0.16 -4.15 18.64
CA THR A 160 0.46 -3.89 19.93
C THR A 160 1.95 -4.19 19.83
N ARG A 161 2.76 -3.19 20.16
CA ARG A 161 4.22 -3.28 20.26
C ARG A 161 4.58 -4.32 21.33
N GLY A 162 4.98 -5.52 20.91
CA GLY A 162 5.50 -6.51 21.84
C GLY A 162 5.37 -7.94 21.35
N ASP A 163 6.26 -8.36 20.45
CA ASP A 163 6.85 -9.70 20.63
C ASP A 163 8.28 -9.72 20.10
N ARG A 164 9.24 -9.76 21.04
CA ARG A 164 10.63 -10.12 20.76
C ARG A 164 10.79 -11.55 21.25
N GLY A 165 11.00 -12.51 20.35
CA GLY A 165 11.55 -13.80 20.76
C GLY A 165 11.34 -14.98 19.82
N GLY A 166 12.42 -15.41 19.15
CA GLY A 166 12.54 -16.74 18.52
C GLY A 166 11.94 -16.82 17.10
N GLN A 167 12.56 -17.41 16.09
CA GLN A 167 13.66 -18.36 16.05
C GLN A 167 14.32 -18.20 14.68
N ALA A 168 15.60 -17.83 14.68
CA ALA A 168 16.47 -18.06 13.54
C ALA A 168 16.93 -19.53 13.60
N GLY A 169 16.79 -20.26 12.50
CA GLY A 169 17.57 -21.46 12.28
C GLY A 169 16.86 -22.57 11.50
N ARG A 170 17.58 -23.04 10.48
CA ARG A 170 17.45 -24.32 9.76
C ARG A 170 16.44 -24.31 8.62
N HIS A 171 16.93 -24.12 7.41
CA HIS A 171 16.77 -25.09 6.34
C HIS A 171 17.89 -24.86 5.31
N GLU A 172 18.98 -25.61 5.49
CA GLU A 172 19.98 -25.84 4.44
C GLU A 172 19.75 -27.25 3.89
N ALA A 173 19.93 -27.38 2.57
CA ALA A 173 19.99 -28.59 1.76
C ALA A 173 18.67 -29.38 1.54
N ALA A 174 18.10 -29.24 0.34
CA ALA A 174 18.05 -30.32 -0.65
C ALA A 174 17.10 -29.97 -1.82
N HIS A 175 17.63 -29.45 -2.92
CA HIS A 175 17.32 -29.97 -4.25
C HIS A 175 18.29 -29.35 -5.25
N ARG A 176 19.34 -30.10 -5.61
CA ARG A 176 19.96 -29.93 -6.93
C ARG A 176 18.86 -30.27 -7.94
N ARG A 177 18.54 -29.33 -8.82
CA ARG A 177 17.91 -29.61 -10.11
C ARG A 177 18.87 -29.11 -11.16
N ASP A 178 19.36 -30.06 -11.95
CA ASP A 178 20.16 -29.83 -13.13
C ASP A 178 19.39 -28.93 -14.10
N TYR A 179 19.97 -27.77 -14.42
CA TYR A 179 19.57 -26.99 -15.59
C TYR A 179 20.56 -27.31 -16.72
N PRO A 180 20.11 -27.78 -17.89
CA PRO A 180 20.96 -27.84 -19.06
C PRO A 180 21.27 -26.40 -19.51
N GLY A 181 22.56 -26.07 -19.59
CA GLY A 181 23.02 -24.75 -20.03
C GLY A 181 22.64 -24.45 -21.49
N PRO A 182 22.57 -23.16 -21.87
CA PRO A 182 22.22 -22.76 -23.22
C PRO A 182 23.37 -23.12 -24.17
N GLY A 183 23.09 -23.98 -25.14
CA GLY A 183 23.99 -24.21 -26.27
C GLY A 183 24.05 -22.96 -27.15
N LEU A 184 25.23 -22.38 -27.29
CA LEU A 184 25.60 -21.57 -28.45
C LEU A 184 26.93 -22.10 -28.99
N LEU A 185 27.02 -22.10 -30.32
CA LEU A 185 28.21 -22.42 -31.12
C LEU A 185 29.46 -21.67 -30.64
#